data_AF-A0A7C8ZT47-F1
#
_entry.id   AF-A0A7C8ZT47-F1
#
_cell.length_a   1.000
_cell.length_b   1.000
_cell.length_c   1.000
_cell.angle_alpha   90.00
_cell.angle_beta   90.00
_cell.angle_gamma   90.00
#
_symmetry.space_group_name_H-M   'P 1'
#
loop_
_entity.id
_entity.type
_entity.pdbx_description
1 polymer ?
#
loop_
_entity_poly.entity_id
_entity_poly.type
_entity_poly.pdbx_seq_one_letter_code
_entity_poly.pdbx_strand_id
1 'polypeptide(L)'
;MNDHLPIDRVHNGSRPYYGRRHSARYLAHKVKESLTTRVSKFICTLILFVLFVVGLIAFILWLSLRPHRPRFHLEEFSFPALAQSNAAPESASIHFNITIRNPNQKVEIHYDSIESTIYYREQAIGTVPLATEAFDQDSKNTTVFYKEISGPSLKVSGQRWIDMQADRTGGSVPFRLEITSVIK
;
A
#
# COMPACT_ATOMS: atom_id res chain seq x y z
N MET A 1 107.39 -46.17 40.34
CA MET A 1 107.25 -44.87 39.65
C MET A 1 106.42 -45.13 38.41
N ASN A 2 105.18 -44.61 38.45
CA ASN A 2 104.16 -44.52 37.39
C ASN A 2 103.28 -45.74 37.10
N ASP A 3 102.18 -45.73 37.87
CA ASP A 3 100.82 -46.17 37.59
C ASP A 3 100.39 -46.17 36.12
N HIS A 4 99.56 -47.14 35.72
CA HIS A 4 98.33 -46.88 34.98
C HIS A 4 97.31 -48.02 35.20
N LEU A 5 96.21 -47.69 35.88
CA LEU A 5 95.00 -48.50 36.06
C LEU A 5 94.19 -48.61 34.75
N PRO A 6 93.32 -49.62 34.60
CA PRO A 6 92.55 -49.86 33.39
C PRO A 6 91.32 -48.93 33.33
N ILE A 7 90.97 -48.45 32.13
CA ILE A 7 89.72 -47.71 31.92
C ILE A 7 88.77 -48.56 31.08
N ASP A 8 87.80 -49.16 31.78
CA ASP A 8 86.54 -49.66 31.23
C ASP A 8 85.80 -48.54 30.50
N ARG A 9 85.45 -48.76 29.22
CA ARG A 9 84.49 -47.93 28.51
C ARG A 9 83.16 -48.63 28.39
N VAL A 10 82.24 -48.21 29.27
CA VAL A 10 80.81 -48.48 29.29
C VAL A 10 80.17 -48.12 27.93
N HIS A 11 79.45 -49.09 27.36
CA HIS A 11 78.58 -48.88 26.20
C HIS A 11 77.26 -48.26 26.69
N ASN A 12 77.08 -46.95 26.54
CA ASN A 12 75.84 -46.27 26.89
C ASN A 12 75.05 -45.90 25.63
N GLY A 13 73.98 -46.64 25.37
CA GLY A 13 73.07 -46.42 24.25
C GLY A 13 72.16 -45.21 24.50
N SER A 14 72.53 -44.07 23.92
CA SER A 14 71.70 -42.87 23.92
C SER A 14 70.65 -42.95 22.81
N ARG A 15 69.41 -43.34 23.15
CA ARG A 15 68.25 -43.11 22.27
C ARG A 15 67.96 -41.61 22.19
N PRO A 16 67.96 -40.98 21.01
CA PRO A 16 67.60 -39.57 20.93
C PRO A 16 66.08 -39.42 21.17
N TYR A 17 65.73 -38.67 22.20
CA TYR A 17 64.40 -38.10 22.36
C TYR A 17 64.17 -37.06 21.26
N TYR A 18 63.29 -37.37 20.30
CA TYR A 18 62.84 -36.39 19.32
C TYR A 18 61.97 -35.33 20.00
N GLY A 19 62.54 -34.14 20.17
CA GLY A 19 61.90 -32.96 20.71
C GLY A 19 60.67 -32.56 19.89
N ARG A 20 59.51 -32.67 20.53
CA ARG A 20 58.19 -32.23 20.09
C ARG A 20 58.11 -30.70 20.04
N ARG A 21 58.71 -30.07 19.03
CA ARG A 21 58.69 -28.60 18.86
C ARG A 21 57.93 -28.10 17.62
N HIS A 22 57.60 -28.98 16.66
CA HIS A 22 56.83 -28.63 15.46
C HIS A 22 55.30 -28.59 15.66
N SER A 23 54.79 -29.12 16.78
CA SER A 23 53.34 -29.23 17.03
C SER A 23 52.67 -27.86 17.24
N ALA A 24 53.35 -26.91 17.89
CA ALA A 24 52.75 -25.64 18.30
C ALA A 24 52.31 -24.76 17.11
N ARG A 25 53.12 -24.68 16.04
CA ARG A 25 52.78 -23.89 14.84
C ARG A 25 51.66 -24.53 14.02
N TYR A 26 51.68 -25.86 13.88
CA TYR A 26 50.63 -26.60 13.18
C TYR A 26 49.29 -26.53 13.93
N LEU A 27 49.30 -26.65 15.26
CA LEU A 27 48.10 -26.46 16.09
C LEU A 27 47.59 -25.02 16.04
N ALA A 28 48.47 -24.02 16.11
CA ALA A 28 48.09 -22.62 15.98
C ALA A 28 47.44 -22.31 14.63
N HIS A 29 47.97 -22.86 13.53
CA HIS A 29 47.40 -22.72 12.20
C HIS A 29 46.02 -23.36 12.09
N LYS A 30 45.88 -24.61 12.54
CA LYS A 30 44.61 -25.36 12.50
C LYS A 30 43.52 -24.72 13.36
N VAL A 31 43.90 -24.16 14.51
CA VAL A 31 43.02 -23.40 15.39
C VAL A 31 42.63 -22.06 14.75
N LYS A 32 43.58 -21.35 14.12
CA LYS A 32 43.31 -20.08 13.44
C LYS A 32 42.35 -20.25 12.26
N GLU A 33 42.55 -21.26 11.40
CA GLU A 33 41.65 -21.56 10.27
C GLU A 33 40.25 -22.02 10.74
N SER A 34 40.20 -22.81 11.81
CA SER A 34 38.92 -23.20 12.42
C SER A 34 38.20 -22.00 13.04
N LEU A 35 38.93 -21.07 13.67
CA LEU A 35 38.38 -19.85 14.25
C LEU A 35 37.90 -18.88 13.18
N THR A 36 38.71 -18.58 12.16
CA THR A 36 38.32 -17.65 11.09
C THR A 36 37.12 -18.15 10.31
N THR A 37 37.04 -19.45 10.02
CA THR A 37 35.88 -20.04 9.33
C THR A 37 34.61 -19.98 10.19
N ARG A 38 34.72 -20.26 11.49
CA ARG A 38 33.58 -20.15 12.42
C ARG A 38 33.13 -18.70 12.58
N VAL A 39 34.07 -17.78 12.82
CA VAL A 39 33.81 -16.35 12.98
C VAL A 39 33.22 -15.74 11.70
N SER A 40 33.74 -16.10 10.51
CA SER A 40 33.17 -15.66 9.23
C SER A 40 31.73 -16.15 9.04
N LYS A 41 31.43 -17.41 9.38
CA LYS A 41 30.06 -17.94 9.35
C LYS A 41 29.15 -17.22 10.34
N PHE A 42 29.62 -16.93 11.56
CA PHE A 42 28.85 -16.15 12.55
C PHE A 42 28.58 -14.71 12.08
N ILE A 43 29.58 -14.02 11.52
CA ILE A 43 29.39 -12.66 11.00
C ILE A 43 28.44 -12.67 9.80
N CYS A 44 28.61 -13.61 8.87
CA CYS A 44 27.75 -13.71 7.69
C CYS A 44 26.30 -14.03 8.07
N THR A 45 26.09 -14.97 9.00
CA THR A 45 24.74 -15.27 9.52
C THR A 45 24.13 -14.10 10.27
N LEU A 46 24.91 -13.36 11.06
CA LEU A 46 24.45 -12.14 11.73
C LEU A 46 24.01 -11.06 10.74
N ILE A 47 24.80 -10.81 9.70
CA ILE A 47 24.46 -9.83 8.64
C ILE A 47 23.18 -10.25 7.91
N LEU A 48 23.09 -11.52 7.49
CA LEU A 48 21.89 -12.04 6.82
C LEU A 48 20.66 -11.96 7.72
N PHE A 49 20.80 -12.24 9.01
CA PHE A 49 19.72 -12.10 9.97
C PHE A 49 19.26 -10.64 10.11
N VAL A 50 20.19 -9.69 10.22
CA VAL A 50 19.85 -8.26 10.27
C VAL A 50 19.15 -7.82 8.98
N LEU A 51 19.67 -8.20 7.81
CA LEU A 51 19.02 -7.89 6.53
C LEU A 51 17.62 -8.49 6.42
N PHE A 52 17.43 -9.72 6.90
CA PHE A 52 16.12 -10.36 6.96
C PHE A 52 15.16 -9.60 7.87
N VAL A 53 15.59 -9.18 9.05
CA VAL A 53 14.76 -8.41 9.99
C VAL A 53 14.40 -7.04 9.41
N VAL A 54 15.36 -6.32 8.81
CA VAL A 54 15.09 -5.04 8.15
C VAL A 54 14.11 -5.22 6.99
N GLY A 55 14.30 -6.25 6.17
CA GLY A 55 13.39 -6.59 5.07
C GLY A 55 11.99 -6.93 5.56
N LEU A 56 11.87 -7.68 6.66
CA LEU A 56 10.59 -8.02 7.28
C LEU A 56 9.88 -6.77 7.82
N ILE A 57 10.59 -5.88 8.50
CA ILE A 57 10.03 -4.61 8.98
C ILE A 57 9.55 -3.76 7.80
N ALA A 58 10.38 -3.59 6.77
CA ALA A 58 10.02 -2.86 5.56
C ALA A 58 8.79 -3.48 4.87
N PHE A 59 8.71 -4.81 4.80
CA PHE A 59 7.58 -5.53 4.23
C PHE A 59 6.29 -5.33 5.05
N ILE A 60 6.37 -5.39 6.38
CA ILE A 60 5.22 -5.14 7.26
C ILE A 60 4.75 -3.68 7.13
N LEU A 61 5.68 -2.72 7.13
CA LEU A 61 5.36 -1.31 6.95
C LEU A 61 4.70 -1.06 5.59
N TRP A 62 5.25 -1.65 4.52
CA TRP A 62 4.66 -1.60 3.18
C TRP A 62 3.22 -2.12 3.16
N LEU A 63 2.98 -3.27 3.77
CA LEU A 63 1.64 -3.87 3.81
C LEU A 63 0.67 -3.05 4.67
N SER A 64 1.15 -2.49 5.79
CA SER A 64 0.33 -1.70 6.71
C SER A 64 0.02 -0.29 6.23
N LEU A 65 0.92 0.34 5.45
CA LEU A 65 0.77 1.71 4.96
C LEU A 65 0.02 1.79 3.62
N ARG A 66 -0.34 0.65 3.00
CA ARG A 66 -1.04 0.63 1.72
C ARG A 66 -2.38 1.37 1.83
N PRO A 67 -2.54 2.56 1.21
CA PRO A 67 -3.79 3.30 1.27
C PRO A 67 -4.87 2.53 0.51
N HIS A 68 -6.03 2.42 1.13
CA HIS A 68 -7.23 1.89 0.52
C HIS A 68 -8.00 3.04 -0.12
N ARG A 69 -8.59 2.79 -1.30
CA ARG A 69 -9.40 3.80 -1.98
C ARG A 69 -10.70 4.08 -1.20
N PRO A 70 -11.20 5.33 -1.20
CA PRO A 70 -12.53 5.65 -0.70
C PRO A 70 -13.60 4.79 -1.38
N ARG A 71 -14.67 4.48 -0.65
CA ARG A 71 -15.84 3.80 -1.20
C ARG A 71 -16.98 4.80 -1.36
N PHE A 72 -17.60 4.81 -2.53
CA PHE A 72 -18.72 5.69 -2.85
C PHE A 72 -19.98 4.85 -2.96
N HIS A 73 -21.07 5.32 -2.36
CA HIS A 73 -22.38 4.70 -2.47
C HIS A 73 -23.40 5.76 -2.83
N LEU A 74 -24.24 5.47 -3.82
CA LEU A 74 -25.40 6.27 -4.15
C LEU A 74 -26.57 5.69 -3.36
N GLU A 75 -27.01 6.41 -2.33
CA GLU A 75 -28.11 5.97 -1.46
C GLU A 75 -29.47 6.28 -2.07
N GLU A 76 -29.59 7.46 -2.68
CA GLU A 76 -30.84 7.91 -3.29
C GLU A 76 -30.54 8.69 -4.56
N PHE A 77 -31.40 8.50 -5.56
CA PHE A 77 -31.40 9.27 -6.79
C PHE A 77 -32.86 9.46 -7.24
N SER A 78 -33.27 10.71 -7.43
CA SER A 78 -34.60 11.04 -7.91
C SER A 78 -34.54 12.11 -8.99
N PHE A 79 -35.38 11.90 -10.01
CA PHE A 79 -35.61 12.88 -11.07
C PHE A 79 -37.13 13.07 -11.23
N PRO A 80 -37.75 13.91 -10.38
CA PRO A 80 -39.21 14.00 -10.27
C PRO A 80 -39.91 14.44 -11.56
N ALA A 81 -39.26 15.28 -12.37
CA ALA A 81 -39.86 15.80 -13.60
C ALA A 81 -40.18 14.68 -14.60
N LEU A 82 -39.41 13.58 -14.64
CA LEU A 82 -39.72 12.44 -15.49
C LEU A 82 -41.00 11.72 -15.08
N ALA A 83 -41.45 11.86 -13.83
CA ALA A 83 -42.70 11.27 -13.37
C ALA A 83 -43.95 12.05 -13.82
N GLN A 84 -43.78 13.28 -14.29
CA GLN A 84 -44.87 14.18 -14.66
C GLN A 84 -45.05 14.18 -16.18
N SER A 85 -46.28 14.01 -16.66
CA SER A 85 -46.57 13.99 -18.11
C SER A 85 -46.34 15.34 -18.80
N ASN A 86 -46.51 16.44 -18.06
CA ASN A 86 -46.49 17.81 -18.57
C ASN A 86 -45.28 18.62 -18.08
N ALA A 87 -44.27 17.97 -17.51
CA ALA A 87 -43.08 18.67 -17.07
C ALA A 87 -42.25 19.17 -18.27
N ALA A 88 -41.71 20.37 -18.12
CA ALA A 88 -40.76 20.94 -19.05
C ALA A 88 -39.32 20.68 -18.55
N PRO A 89 -38.34 20.53 -19.46
CA PRO A 89 -36.94 20.34 -19.08
C PRO A 89 -36.37 21.54 -18.29
N GLU A 90 -36.96 22.73 -18.43
CA GLU A 90 -36.48 23.95 -17.76
C GLU A 90 -36.82 24.00 -16.27
N SER A 91 -37.90 23.35 -15.84
CA SER A 91 -38.33 23.27 -14.44
C SER A 91 -37.88 21.98 -13.75
N ALA A 92 -37.06 21.19 -14.43
CA ALA A 92 -36.56 19.93 -13.93
C ALA A 92 -35.52 20.13 -12.81
N SER A 93 -35.60 19.25 -11.80
CA SER A 93 -34.60 19.09 -10.76
C SER A 93 -34.20 17.62 -10.65
N ILE A 94 -32.94 17.38 -10.29
CA ILE A 94 -32.41 16.08 -9.92
C ILE A 94 -31.90 16.17 -8.50
N HIS A 95 -32.34 15.24 -7.64
CA HIS A 95 -31.86 15.14 -6.27
C HIS A 95 -31.12 13.81 -6.09
N PHE A 96 -30.02 13.84 -5.35
CA PHE A 96 -29.28 12.64 -5.03
C PHE A 96 -28.59 12.73 -3.68
N ASN A 97 -28.42 11.57 -3.05
CA ASN A 97 -27.70 11.38 -1.81
C ASN A 97 -26.55 10.40 -2.04
N ILE A 98 -25.33 10.86 -1.81
CA ILE A 98 -24.11 10.04 -1.95
C ILE A 98 -23.40 9.98 -0.60
N THR A 99 -22.91 8.79 -0.26
CA THR A 99 -22.01 8.59 0.87
C THR A 99 -20.62 8.20 0.42
N ILE A 100 -19.63 8.89 0.97
CA ILE A 100 -18.21 8.66 0.74
C ILE A 100 -17.62 8.14 2.03
N ARG A 101 -17.07 6.93 1.99
CA ARG A 101 -16.45 6.26 3.13
C ARG A 101 -14.95 6.22 2.95
N ASN A 102 -14.20 6.74 3.92
CA ASN A 102 -12.77 6.47 4.07
C ASN A 102 -12.57 5.14 4.82
N PRO A 103 -12.13 4.04 4.15
CA PRO A 103 -11.86 2.78 4.84
C PRO A 103 -10.51 2.76 5.57
N ASN A 104 -9.65 3.76 5.36
CA ASN A 104 -8.32 3.79 5.95
C ASN A 104 -8.40 4.00 7.46
N GLN A 105 -7.57 3.27 8.21
CA GLN A 105 -7.58 3.33 9.67
C GLN A 105 -6.65 4.40 10.26
N LYS A 106 -5.67 4.86 9.49
CA LYS A 106 -4.61 5.77 9.94
C LYS A 106 -4.30 6.89 8.94
N VAL A 107 -5.03 6.91 7.83
CA VAL A 107 -4.80 7.86 6.72
C VAL A 107 -6.07 8.68 6.59
N GLU A 108 -5.94 9.98 6.84
CA GLU A 108 -6.90 11.01 6.49
C GLU A 108 -6.77 11.33 5.00
N ILE A 109 -7.86 11.75 4.37
CA ILE A 109 -7.89 12.04 2.93
C ILE A 109 -8.26 13.52 2.76
N HIS A 110 -7.33 14.30 2.20
CA HIS A 110 -7.57 15.69 1.88
C HIS A 110 -8.19 15.81 0.49
N TYR A 111 -9.40 16.38 0.41
CA TYR A 111 -10.08 16.67 -0.84
C TYR A 111 -9.95 18.15 -1.15
N ASP A 112 -9.16 18.51 -2.18
CA ASP A 112 -9.07 19.89 -2.67
C ASP A 112 -10.37 20.32 -3.36
N SER A 113 -10.90 19.42 -4.18
CA SER A 113 -12.15 19.60 -4.90
C SER A 113 -12.81 18.25 -5.13
N ILE A 114 -14.13 18.26 -5.11
CA ILE A 114 -14.92 17.10 -5.44
C ILE A 114 -16.21 17.54 -6.13
N GLU A 115 -16.47 16.96 -7.28
CA GLU A 115 -17.62 17.26 -8.11
C GLU A 115 -18.29 15.99 -8.60
N SER A 116 -19.58 16.11 -8.84
CA SER A 116 -20.43 15.05 -9.35
C SER A 116 -21.02 15.50 -10.67
N THR A 117 -20.81 14.71 -11.71
CA THR A 117 -21.40 14.92 -13.03
C THR A 117 -22.40 13.80 -13.32
N ILE A 118 -23.60 14.20 -13.70
CA ILE A 118 -24.68 13.30 -14.10
C ILE A 118 -24.72 13.26 -15.61
N TYR A 119 -24.74 12.05 -16.15
CA TYR A 119 -24.85 11.77 -17.56
C TYR A 119 -26.16 11.06 -17.85
N TYR A 120 -26.79 11.46 -18.94
CA TYR A 120 -27.79 10.66 -19.63
C TYR A 120 -27.15 10.09 -20.89
N ARG A 121 -27.04 8.75 -20.95
CA ARG A 121 -26.23 8.05 -21.95
C ARG A 121 -24.78 8.58 -21.93
N GLU A 122 -24.27 9.05 -23.06
CA GLU A 122 -22.89 9.54 -23.21
C GLU A 122 -22.75 11.06 -23.04
N GLN A 123 -23.80 11.75 -22.57
CA GLN A 123 -23.73 13.20 -22.36
C GLN A 123 -24.03 13.63 -20.93
N ALA A 124 -23.13 14.45 -20.39
CA ALA A 124 -23.35 15.24 -19.20
C ALA A 124 -24.59 16.13 -19.34
N ILE A 125 -25.51 15.97 -18.40
CA ILE A 125 -26.72 16.80 -18.23
C ILE A 125 -26.58 17.75 -17.05
N GLY A 126 -25.65 17.54 -16.12
CA GLY A 126 -25.41 18.48 -15.03
C GLY A 126 -24.17 18.14 -14.23
N THR A 127 -23.51 19.17 -13.71
CA THR A 127 -22.33 19.04 -12.84
C THR A 127 -22.55 19.90 -11.60
N VAL A 128 -22.25 19.36 -10.42
CA VAL A 128 -22.37 20.06 -9.15
C VAL A 128 -21.22 19.72 -8.22
N PRO A 129 -20.60 20.71 -7.55
CA PRO A 129 -19.61 20.45 -6.52
C PRO A 129 -20.24 19.75 -5.30
N LEU A 130 -19.65 18.65 -4.83
CA LEU A 130 -20.11 17.95 -3.63
C LEU A 130 -19.75 18.74 -2.36
N ALA A 131 -18.60 19.42 -2.34
CA ALA A 131 -18.19 20.33 -1.28
C ALA A 131 -17.86 21.71 -1.86
N THR A 132 -18.20 22.77 -1.12
CA THR A 132 -17.93 24.16 -1.53
C THR A 132 -16.48 24.55 -1.27
N GLU A 133 -15.85 23.94 -0.27
CA GLU A 133 -14.47 24.18 0.14
C GLU A 133 -13.72 22.84 0.26
N ALA A 134 -12.40 22.92 0.26
CA ALA A 134 -11.56 21.77 0.55
C ALA A 134 -11.85 21.24 1.96
N PHE A 135 -11.83 19.94 2.12
CA PHE A 135 -12.11 19.32 3.41
C PHE A 135 -11.29 18.05 3.60
N ASP A 136 -11.02 17.76 4.86
CA ASP A 136 -10.38 16.53 5.26
C ASP A 136 -11.42 15.49 5.68
N GLN A 137 -11.20 14.26 5.22
CA GLN A 137 -11.98 13.11 5.65
C GLN A 137 -11.15 12.22 6.57
N ASP A 138 -11.46 12.32 7.85
CA ASP A 138 -10.90 11.51 8.93
C ASP A 138 -10.84 10.01 8.62
N SER A 139 -9.90 9.33 9.28
CA SER A 139 -9.79 7.87 9.21
C SER A 139 -11.08 7.19 9.68
N LYS A 140 -11.53 6.15 8.96
CA LYS A 140 -12.80 5.46 9.23
C LYS A 140 -14.00 6.41 9.35
N ASN A 141 -14.03 7.50 8.59
CA ASN A 141 -15.17 8.40 8.55
C ASN A 141 -16.06 8.18 7.31
N THR A 142 -17.35 8.49 7.45
CA THR A 142 -18.31 8.52 6.34
C THR A 142 -18.87 9.93 6.23
N THR A 143 -18.73 10.53 5.06
CA THR A 143 -19.31 11.85 4.76
C THR A 143 -20.49 11.67 3.81
N VAL A 144 -21.59 12.37 4.11
CA VAL A 144 -22.84 12.30 3.35
C VAL A 144 -23.04 13.61 2.60
N PHE A 145 -23.40 13.51 1.32
CA PHE A 145 -23.65 14.67 0.46
C PHE A 145 -25.05 14.58 -0.13
N TYR A 146 -25.90 15.51 0.29
CA TYR A 146 -27.20 15.77 -0.32
C TYR A 146 -27.04 16.89 -1.34
N LYS A 147 -27.45 16.62 -2.57
CA LYS A 147 -27.30 17.58 -3.67
C LYS A 147 -28.54 17.64 -4.54
N GLU A 148 -28.71 18.81 -5.11
CA GLU A 148 -29.71 19.11 -6.11
C GLU A 148 -29.04 19.78 -7.31
N ILE A 149 -29.47 19.39 -8.52
CA ILE A 149 -29.15 20.08 -9.76
C ILE A 149 -30.47 20.52 -10.38
N SER A 150 -30.66 21.83 -10.52
CA SER A 150 -31.87 22.42 -11.09
C SER A 150 -31.55 23.67 -11.90
N GLY A 151 -32.52 24.11 -12.70
CA GLY A 151 -32.42 25.32 -13.51
C GLY A 151 -31.22 25.31 -14.46
N PRO A 152 -30.44 26.42 -14.56
CA PRO A 152 -29.36 26.55 -15.56
C PRO A 152 -28.24 25.51 -15.47
N SER A 153 -28.06 24.88 -14.31
CA SER A 153 -27.05 23.83 -14.09
C SER A 153 -27.48 22.49 -14.69
N LEU A 154 -28.78 22.30 -14.96
CA LEU A 154 -29.34 21.13 -15.61
C LEU A 154 -29.56 21.39 -17.11
N LYS A 155 -28.65 20.86 -17.92
CA LYS A 155 -28.61 21.03 -19.38
C LYS A 155 -29.27 19.84 -20.09
N VAL A 156 -30.60 19.83 -20.11
CA VAL A 156 -31.39 18.86 -20.86
C VAL A 156 -31.98 19.55 -22.09
N SER A 157 -31.52 19.16 -23.28
CA SER A 157 -32.10 19.67 -24.54
C SER A 157 -33.47 19.05 -24.81
N GLY A 158 -34.30 19.71 -25.62
CA GLY A 158 -35.62 19.20 -25.99
C GLY A 158 -35.58 17.79 -26.61
N GLN A 159 -34.59 17.50 -27.46
CA GLN A 159 -34.41 16.15 -28.01
C GLN A 159 -34.10 15.12 -26.91
N ARG A 160 -33.20 15.45 -25.98
CA ARG A 160 -32.87 14.54 -24.86
C ARG A 160 -34.06 14.32 -23.95
N TRP A 161 -34.89 15.35 -23.75
CA TRP A 161 -36.13 15.21 -22.99
C TRP A 161 -37.07 14.20 -23.66
N ILE A 162 -37.27 14.30 -24.98
CA ILE A 162 -38.05 13.32 -25.75
C ILE A 162 -37.46 11.91 -25.60
N ASP A 163 -36.13 11.78 -25.72
CA ASP A 163 -35.46 10.48 -25.57
C ASP A 163 -35.64 9.91 -24.16
N MET A 164 -35.54 10.73 -23.10
CA MET A 164 -35.76 10.29 -21.72
C MET A 164 -37.20 9.83 -21.49
N GLN A 165 -38.18 10.51 -22.09
CA GLN A 165 -39.59 10.12 -22.01
C GLN A 165 -39.84 8.81 -22.79
N ALA A 166 -39.16 8.59 -23.91
CA ALA A 166 -39.21 7.32 -24.63
C ALA A 166 -38.54 6.17 -23.86
N ASP A 167 -37.38 6.40 -23.24
CA ASP A 167 -36.73 5.40 -22.38
C ASP A 167 -37.60 5.07 -21.15
N ARG A 168 -38.31 6.08 -20.62
CA ARG A 168 -39.28 5.90 -19.54
C ARG A 168 -40.44 5.01 -19.96
N THR A 169 -41.02 5.19 -21.15
CA THR A 169 -42.08 4.30 -21.66
C THR A 169 -41.55 2.89 -21.95
N GLY A 170 -40.25 2.77 -22.26
CA GLY A 170 -39.51 1.52 -22.32
C GLY A 170 -39.26 0.83 -20.97
N GLY A 171 -39.55 1.50 -19.85
CA GLY A 171 -39.52 0.94 -18.49
C GLY A 171 -38.37 1.42 -17.60
N SER A 172 -37.31 2.00 -18.15
CA SER A 172 -36.19 2.52 -17.36
C SER A 172 -35.41 3.59 -18.11
N VAL A 173 -34.96 4.63 -17.39
CA VAL A 173 -34.13 5.70 -17.95
C VAL A 173 -32.71 5.57 -17.40
N PRO A 174 -31.69 5.29 -18.24
CA PRO A 174 -30.34 5.08 -17.76
C PRO A 174 -29.62 6.39 -17.44
N PHE A 175 -29.19 6.52 -16.18
CA PHE A 175 -28.32 7.61 -15.72
C PHE A 175 -26.98 7.05 -15.26
N ARG A 176 -25.91 7.80 -15.52
CA ARG A 176 -24.57 7.53 -15.00
C ARG A 176 -24.15 8.71 -14.14
N LEU A 177 -23.71 8.40 -12.92
CA LEU A 177 -23.15 9.36 -11.99
C LEU A 177 -21.64 9.17 -11.95
N GLU A 178 -20.90 10.22 -12.23
CA GLU A 178 -19.44 10.22 -12.19
C GLU A 178 -18.98 11.22 -11.12
N ILE A 179 -18.07 10.76 -10.25
CA ILE A 179 -17.50 11.60 -9.19
C ILE A 179 -16.03 11.79 -9.49
N THR A 180 -15.63 13.05 -9.64
CA THR A 180 -14.25 13.45 -9.87
C THR A 180 -13.77 14.19 -8.64
N SER A 181 -12.59 13.82 -8.14
CA SER A 181 -11.99 14.46 -6.97
C SER A 181 -10.50 14.65 -7.15
N VAL A 182 -9.98 15.78 -6.67
CA VAL A 182 -8.54 16.02 -6.53
C VAL A 182 -8.17 15.75 -5.07
N ILE A 183 -7.30 14.77 -4.86
CA ILE A 183 -6.82 14.33 -3.53
C ILE A 183 -5.34 14.66 -3.41
N LYS A 184 -4.92 15.18 -2.26
CA LYS A 184 -3.51 15.42 -1.92
C LYS A 184 -3.03 14.53 -0.78
#